data_AF-A0A1G2ZVM3-F1
#
_entry.id   AF-A0A1G2ZVM3-F1
#
_cell.length_a   1.000
_cell.length_b   1.000
_cell.length_c   1.000
_cell.angle_alpha   90.00
_cell.angle_beta   90.00
_cell.angle_gamma   90.00
#
_symmetry.space_group_name_H-M   'P 1'
#
loop_
_entity.id
_entity.type
_entity.pdbx_description
1 polymer ?
#
loop_
_entity_poly.entity_id
_entity_poly.type
_entity_poly.pdbx_seq_one_letter_code
_entity_poly.pdbx_strand_id
1 'polypeptide(L)'
;MPVVGFAGRLGSVTKTTRNAPTAFQLLVWLCGTDMGTTIGPASPASTLFRSSQVAAAGRWAGPQTPPATARDYAQRVQQTLGRPAWVGALRIPGTDQYVAALDQAVRQALAGTQSPADALRDAAQAWQAITHRLGTDAQRAAYTHSLGLEFQSP
;
A
#
# COMPACT_ATOMS: atom_id res chain seq x y z
N MET A 1 3.79 -8.15 11.01
CA MET A 1 2.94 -6.95 10.89
C MET A 1 2.84 -6.61 9.41
N PRO A 2 1.65 -6.47 8.81
CA PRO A 2 1.51 -6.15 7.38
C PRO A 2 1.93 -4.71 7.07
N VAL A 3 2.45 -4.50 5.85
CA VAL A 3 2.57 -3.17 5.25
C VAL A 3 1.38 -2.97 4.31
N VAL A 4 0.61 -1.89 4.51
CA VAL A 4 -0.63 -1.63 3.77
C VAL A 4 -0.51 -0.37 2.90
N GLY A 5 -1.17 -0.38 1.74
CA GLY A 5 -1.18 0.76 0.82
C GLY A 5 0.10 0.94 0.00
N PHE A 6 0.98 -0.09 -0.06
CA PHE A 6 2.19 -0.07 -0.89
C PHE A 6 1.90 -0.42 -2.36
N ALA A 7 0.93 -1.31 -2.58
CA ALA A 7 0.50 -1.75 -3.90
C ALA A 7 -1.03 -1.82 -3.96
N GLY A 8 -1.59 -1.59 -5.14
CA GLY A 8 -3.03 -1.62 -5.36
C GLY A 8 -3.48 -0.65 -6.46
N ARG A 9 -4.79 -0.57 -6.63
CA ARG A 9 -5.44 0.47 -7.42
C ARG A 9 -6.19 1.41 -6.49
N LEU A 10 -6.11 2.71 -6.76
CA LEU A 10 -6.80 3.74 -6.01
C LEU A 10 -7.68 4.56 -6.96
N GLY A 11 -8.92 4.82 -6.54
CA GLY A 11 -9.79 5.80 -7.17
C GLY A 11 -9.66 7.15 -6.47
N SER A 12 -9.60 8.24 -7.22
CA SER A 12 -9.59 9.60 -6.68
C SER A 12 -10.48 10.53 -7.50
N VAL A 13 -10.99 11.56 -6.85
CA VAL A 13 -11.77 12.63 -7.47
C VAL A 13 -10.96 13.92 -7.37
N THR A 14 -10.76 14.59 -8.50
CA THR A 14 -10.01 15.85 -8.52
C THR A 14 -10.81 16.96 -7.85
N LYS A 15 -10.14 17.83 -7.09
CA LYS A 15 -10.77 18.97 -6.40
C LYS A 15 -11.49 19.93 -7.36
N THR A 16 -11.05 20.00 -8.61
CA THR A 16 -11.55 20.93 -9.63
C THR A 16 -12.74 20.39 -10.43
N THR A 17 -13.19 19.16 -10.17
CA THR A 17 -14.34 18.60 -10.90
C THR A 17 -15.63 19.36 -10.61
N ARG A 18 -16.47 19.52 -11.63
CA ARG A 18 -17.83 20.07 -11.48
C ARG A 18 -18.86 19.01 -11.07
N ASN A 19 -18.50 17.73 -11.13
CA ASN A 19 -19.41 16.59 -10.92
C ASN A 19 -18.97 15.73 -9.73
N ALA A 20 -18.51 16.35 -8.64
CA ALA A 20 -17.95 15.63 -7.49
C ALA A 20 -18.90 14.56 -6.91
N PRO A 21 -20.21 14.85 -6.68
CA PRO A 21 -21.13 13.85 -6.13
C PRO A 21 -21.24 12.60 -7.01
N THR A 22 -21.40 12.78 -8.33
CA THR A 22 -21.50 11.67 -9.29
C THR A 22 -20.19 10.89 -9.39
N ALA A 23 -19.04 11.57 -9.37
CA ALA A 23 -17.74 10.91 -9.40
C ALA A 23 -17.53 10.03 -8.15
N PHE A 24 -17.90 10.51 -6.97
CA PHE A 24 -17.84 9.71 -5.75
C PHE A 24 -18.82 8.53 -5.77
N GLN A 25 -20.05 8.72 -6.27
CA GLN A 25 -21.01 7.63 -6.44
C GLN A 25 -20.47 6.53 -7.37
N LEU A 26 -19.84 6.91 -8.47
CA LEU A 26 -19.19 5.97 -9.38
C LEU A 26 -18.08 5.18 -8.68
N LEU A 27 -17.21 5.85 -7.90
CA LEU A 27 -16.17 5.17 -7.15
C LEU A 27 -16.73 4.20 -6.11
N VAL A 28 -17.78 4.59 -5.38
CA VAL A 28 -18.48 3.70 -4.43
C VAL A 28 -19.05 2.49 -5.16
N TRP A 29 -19.68 2.69 -6.32
CA TRP A 29 -20.22 1.61 -7.13
C TRP A 29 -19.13 0.66 -7.66
N LEU A 30 -18.05 1.19 -8.25
CA LEU A 30 -16.91 0.41 -8.73
C LEU A 30 -16.26 -0.42 -7.62
N CYS A 31 -16.15 0.16 -6.43
CA CYS A 31 -15.63 -0.51 -5.25
C CYS A 31 -16.70 -1.31 -4.50
N GLY A 32 -17.94 -1.41 -4.98
CA GLY A 32 -19.02 -2.16 -4.35
C GLY A 32 -18.76 -3.68 -4.31
N THR A 33 -19.60 -4.42 -3.59
CA THR A 33 -19.49 -5.89 -3.47
C THR A 33 -19.50 -6.58 -4.83
N ASP A 34 -20.40 -6.15 -5.71
CA ASP A 34 -20.64 -6.83 -6.98
C ASP A 34 -19.61 -6.40 -8.02
N MET A 35 -19.53 -5.09 -8.27
CA MET A 35 -18.65 -4.55 -9.30
C MET A 35 -17.19 -4.78 -8.92
N GLY A 36 -16.81 -4.55 -7.66
CA GLY A 36 -15.45 -4.79 -7.18
C GLY A 36 -15.01 -6.25 -7.30
N THR A 37 -15.93 -7.22 -7.13
CA THR A 37 -15.66 -8.65 -7.35
C THR A 37 -15.62 -9.04 -8.82
N THR A 38 -16.27 -8.25 -9.67
CA THR A 38 -16.32 -8.47 -11.11
C THR A 38 -15.08 -7.93 -11.80
N ILE A 39 -14.71 -6.67 -11.53
CA ILE A 39 -13.61 -5.97 -12.23
C ILE A 39 -12.26 -6.14 -11.54
N GLY A 40 -12.24 -6.30 -10.22
CA GLY A 40 -11.00 -6.45 -9.45
C GLY A 40 -10.09 -7.54 -10.02
N PRO A 41 -10.57 -8.78 -10.21
CA PRO A 41 -9.77 -9.89 -10.72
C PRO A 41 -9.08 -9.63 -12.08
N ALA A 42 -9.60 -8.72 -12.90
CA ALA A 42 -9.00 -8.38 -14.20
C ALA A 42 -7.70 -7.58 -14.08
N SER A 43 -7.43 -6.97 -12.92
CA SER A 43 -6.21 -6.20 -12.67
C SER A 43 -5.20 -7.06 -11.89
N PRO A 44 -4.02 -7.39 -12.46
CA PRO A 44 -2.95 -8.09 -11.74
C PRO A 44 -2.37 -7.24 -10.60
N ALA A 45 -2.61 -5.92 -10.62
CA ALA A 45 -2.25 -4.99 -9.54
C ALA A 45 -3.32 -4.91 -8.43
N SER A 46 -4.21 -5.90 -8.31
CA SER A 46 -5.23 -5.95 -7.26
C SER A 46 -5.32 -7.34 -6.61
N THR A 47 -5.87 -7.36 -5.41
CA THR A 47 -6.20 -8.58 -4.65
C THR A 47 -7.51 -8.34 -3.88
N LEU A 48 -7.92 -9.26 -3.01
CA LEU A 48 -9.04 -9.11 -2.10
C LEU A 48 -8.86 -7.85 -1.24
N PHE A 49 -9.79 -6.91 -1.33
CA PHE A 49 -9.81 -5.66 -0.58
C PHE A 49 -11.09 -5.50 0.26
N ARG A 50 -11.99 -6.48 0.22
CA ARG A 50 -13.18 -6.58 1.10
C ARG A 50 -13.34 -7.99 1.66
N SER A 51 -13.84 -8.08 2.90
CA SER A 51 -14.18 -9.36 3.52
C SER A 51 -15.21 -10.17 2.73
N SER A 52 -16.15 -9.51 2.05
CA SER A 52 -17.15 -10.18 1.19
C SER A 52 -16.54 -10.92 -0.01
N GLN A 53 -15.32 -10.57 -0.42
CA GLN A 53 -14.65 -11.18 -1.57
C GLN A 53 -13.99 -12.53 -1.23
N VAL A 54 -13.86 -12.86 0.06
CA VAL A 54 -13.20 -14.10 0.52
C VAL A 54 -13.87 -15.35 -0.10
N ALA A 55 -15.20 -15.38 -0.18
CA ALA A 55 -15.94 -16.49 -0.78
C ALA A 55 -15.72 -16.60 -2.31
N ALA A 56 -15.34 -15.50 -2.97
CA ALA A 56 -15.11 -15.42 -4.40
C ALA A 56 -13.61 -15.42 -4.78
N ALA A 57 -12.71 -15.78 -3.86
CA ALA A 57 -11.27 -15.65 -4.05
C ALA A 57 -10.70 -16.44 -5.22
N GLY A 58 -11.37 -17.50 -5.66
CA GLY A 58 -11.02 -18.23 -6.88
C GLY A 58 -10.92 -17.34 -8.12
N ARG A 59 -11.63 -16.20 -8.15
CA ARG A 59 -11.53 -15.21 -9.23
C ARG A 59 -10.15 -14.57 -9.32
N TRP A 60 -9.48 -14.31 -8.19
CA TRP A 60 -8.12 -13.75 -8.17
C TRP A 60 -7.04 -14.82 -8.27
N ALA A 61 -7.30 -16.00 -7.70
CA ALA A 61 -6.34 -17.12 -7.76
C ALA A 61 -6.21 -17.70 -9.18
N GLY A 62 -7.19 -17.44 -10.06
CA GLY A 62 -7.20 -17.90 -11.43
C GLY A 62 -7.81 -19.30 -11.59
N PRO A 63 -8.23 -19.66 -12.82
CA PRO A 63 -9.04 -20.85 -13.09
C PRO A 63 -8.32 -22.18 -12.83
N GLN A 64 -6.98 -22.17 -12.86
CA GLN A 64 -6.17 -23.36 -12.63
C GLN A 64 -5.85 -23.61 -11.16
N THR A 65 -6.24 -22.70 -10.25
CA THR A 65 -5.94 -22.85 -8.83
C THR A 65 -6.99 -23.72 -8.14
N PRO A 66 -6.59 -24.78 -7.41
CA PRO A 66 -7.52 -25.63 -6.67
C PRO A 66 -8.39 -24.81 -5.70
N PRO A 67 -9.69 -25.13 -5.54
CA PRO A 67 -10.58 -24.38 -4.64
C PRO A 67 -10.13 -24.36 -3.17
N ALA A 68 -9.41 -25.38 -2.72
CA ALA A 68 -8.82 -25.41 -1.38
C ALA A 68 -7.69 -24.35 -1.25
N THR A 69 -6.81 -24.27 -2.25
CA THR A 69 -5.71 -23.29 -2.30
C THR A 69 -6.23 -21.85 -2.39
N ALA A 70 -7.25 -21.60 -3.21
CA ALA A 70 -7.88 -20.29 -3.30
C ALA A 70 -8.50 -19.84 -1.97
N ARG A 71 -9.10 -20.77 -1.21
CA ARG A 71 -9.63 -20.51 0.14
C ARG A 71 -8.53 -20.24 1.16
N ASP A 72 -7.46 -21.05 1.17
CA ASP A 72 -6.32 -20.84 2.06
C ASP A 72 -5.66 -19.47 1.80
N TYR A 73 -5.45 -19.12 0.53
CA TYR A 73 -5.02 -17.78 0.13
C TYR A 73 -5.92 -16.67 0.71
N ALA A 74 -7.24 -16.78 0.52
CA ALA A 74 -8.18 -15.79 0.98
C ALA A 74 -8.18 -15.61 2.50
N GLN A 75 -8.13 -16.72 3.22
CA GLN A 75 -8.05 -16.74 4.68
C GLN A 75 -6.75 -16.09 5.16
N ARG A 76 -5.61 -16.39 4.54
CA ARG A 76 -4.32 -15.76 4.89
C ARG A 76 -4.32 -14.26 4.63
N VAL A 77 -4.87 -13.81 3.50
CA VAL A 77 -5.01 -12.38 3.19
C VAL A 77 -5.88 -11.69 4.24
N GLN A 78 -7.05 -12.24 4.54
CA GLN A 78 -7.96 -11.69 5.55
C GLN A 78 -7.32 -11.64 6.94
N GLN A 79 -6.67 -12.73 7.37
CA GLN A 79 -5.98 -12.80 8.66
C GLN A 79 -4.80 -11.83 8.74
N THR A 80 -4.07 -11.63 7.64
CA THR A 80 -2.89 -10.77 7.61
C THR A 80 -3.28 -9.30 7.60
N LEU A 81 -4.22 -8.91 6.73
CA LEU A 81 -4.67 -7.53 6.59
C LEU A 81 -5.67 -7.09 7.67
N GLY A 82 -6.32 -8.03 8.35
CA GLY A 82 -7.21 -7.77 9.49
C GLY A 82 -6.51 -7.62 10.84
N ARG A 83 -5.16 -7.66 10.88
CA ARG A 83 -4.42 -7.46 12.14
C ARG A 83 -4.54 -6.02 12.63
N PRO A 84 -4.67 -5.79 13.96
CA PRO A 84 -4.79 -4.44 14.51
C PRO A 84 -3.53 -3.61 14.30
N ALA A 85 -2.35 -4.25 14.37
CA ALA A 85 -1.07 -3.61 14.10
C ALA A 85 -0.72 -3.75 12.61
N TRP A 86 -0.48 -2.62 11.94
CA TRP A 86 -0.06 -2.51 10.56
C TRP A 86 0.85 -1.28 10.38
N VAL A 87 1.67 -1.28 9.33
CA VAL A 87 2.45 -0.11 8.91
C VAL A 87 1.93 0.40 7.57
N GLY A 88 1.62 1.69 7.50
CA GLY A 88 1.23 2.33 6.25
C GLY A 88 2.44 2.53 5.36
N ALA A 89 2.26 2.37 4.05
CA ALA A 89 3.24 2.84 3.09
C ALA A 89 3.51 4.33 3.29
N LEU A 90 4.77 4.73 3.10
CA LEU A 90 5.21 6.11 3.27
C LEU A 90 4.61 6.98 2.15
N ARG A 91 3.86 8.01 2.52
CA ARG A 91 3.15 8.91 1.58
C ARG A 91 3.72 10.32 1.64
N ILE A 92 5.02 10.44 1.40
CA ILE A 92 5.73 11.72 1.40
C ILE A 92 6.47 11.91 0.07
N PRO A 93 6.83 13.14 -0.32
CA PRO A 93 7.65 13.37 -1.50
C PRO A 93 8.95 12.55 -1.48
N GLY A 94 9.26 11.88 -2.60
CA GLY A 94 10.47 11.08 -2.74
C GLY A 94 10.42 9.69 -2.10
N THR A 95 9.24 9.16 -1.72
CA THR A 95 9.07 7.79 -1.17
C THR A 95 9.83 6.73 -1.97
N ASP A 96 9.86 6.82 -3.29
CA ASP A 96 10.59 5.93 -4.19
C ASP A 96 12.09 5.83 -3.84
N GLN A 97 12.71 6.95 -3.45
CA GLN A 97 14.12 7.00 -3.07
C GLN A 97 14.38 6.31 -1.73
N TYR A 98 13.44 6.46 -0.77
CA TYR A 98 13.53 5.74 0.50
C TYR A 98 13.41 4.23 0.29
N VAL A 99 12.48 3.80 -0.57
CA VAL A 99 12.30 2.39 -0.91
C VAL A 99 13.51 1.84 -1.66
N ALA A 100 14.09 2.60 -2.60
CA ALA A 100 15.29 2.20 -3.33
C ALA A 100 16.51 2.03 -2.42
N ALA A 101 16.71 2.93 -1.44
CA ALA A 101 17.78 2.80 -0.47
C ALA A 101 17.65 1.52 0.38
N LEU A 102 16.42 1.16 0.77
CA LEU A 102 16.16 -0.09 1.49
C LEU A 102 16.37 -1.32 0.60
N ASP A 103 15.88 -1.29 -0.65
CA ASP A 103 16.06 -2.38 -1.61
C ASP A 103 17.56 -2.67 -1.82
N GLN A 104 18.36 -1.61 -2.00
CA GLN A 104 19.80 -1.75 -2.13
C GLN A 104 20.42 -2.40 -0.89
N ALA A 105 20.11 -1.93 0.31
CA ALA A 105 20.64 -2.50 1.56
C ALA A 105 20.27 -3.98 1.72
N VAL A 106 19.02 -4.35 1.44
CA VAL A 106 18.58 -5.75 1.48
C VAL A 106 19.36 -6.60 0.50
N ARG A 107 19.58 -6.11 -0.73
CA ARG A 107 20.39 -6.83 -1.73
C ARG A 107 21.84 -7.04 -1.28
N GLN A 108 22.48 -6.03 -0.69
CA GLN A 108 23.85 -6.16 -0.17
C GLN A 108 23.94 -7.20 0.96
N ALA A 109 23.00 -7.16 1.91
CA ALA A 109 22.93 -8.15 2.98
C ALA A 109 22.73 -9.59 2.44
N LEU A 110 21.84 -9.77 1.46
CA LEU A 110 21.59 -11.07 0.83
C LEU A 110 22.78 -11.57 -0.01
N ALA A 111 23.54 -10.67 -0.62
CA ALA A 111 24.76 -10.99 -1.36
C ALA A 111 25.95 -11.31 -0.43
N GLY A 112 25.83 -11.08 0.88
CA GLY A 112 26.89 -11.27 1.86
C GLY A 112 28.03 -10.24 1.76
N THR A 113 27.83 -9.14 1.02
CA THR A 113 28.82 -8.07 0.88
C THR A 113 28.92 -7.19 2.12
N GLN A 114 27.84 -7.12 2.91
CA GLN A 114 27.78 -6.43 4.19
C GLN A 114 26.97 -7.25 5.20
N SER A 115 27.21 -7.03 6.50
CA SER A 115 26.32 -7.59 7.52
C SER A 115 24.92 -6.97 7.42
N PRO A 116 23.84 -7.69 7.77
CA PRO A 116 22.50 -7.11 7.78
C PRO A 116 22.38 -5.84 8.63
N ALA A 117 23.12 -5.78 9.74
CA ALA A 117 23.10 -4.63 10.64
C ALA A 117 23.79 -3.39 10.02
N ASP A 118 24.90 -3.59 9.30
CA ASP A 118 25.60 -2.48 8.63
C ASP A 118 24.83 -2.00 7.40
N ALA A 119 24.28 -2.91 6.59
CA ALA A 119 23.47 -2.55 5.44
C ALA A 119 22.24 -1.71 5.83
N LEU A 120 21.55 -2.08 6.92
CA LEU A 120 20.41 -1.28 7.42
C LEU A 120 20.84 0.06 8.02
N ARG A 121 22.06 0.17 8.58
CA ARG A 121 22.61 1.44 9.02
C ARG A 121 22.85 2.38 7.84
N ASP A 122 23.38 1.84 6.74
CA ASP A 122 23.60 2.60 5.51
C ASP A 122 22.28 3.08 4.91
N ALA A 123 21.23 2.24 4.90
CA ALA A 123 19.88 2.64 4.50
C ALA A 123 19.35 3.79 5.37
N ALA A 124 19.53 3.72 6.69
CA ALA A 124 19.11 4.77 7.61
C ALA A 124 19.84 6.09 7.36
N GLN A 125 21.16 6.05 7.10
CA GLN A 125 21.94 7.22 6.71
C GLN A 125 21.46 7.81 5.38
N ALA A 126 21.18 6.97 4.38
CA ALA A 126 20.63 7.40 3.10
C ALA A 126 19.27 8.08 3.28
N TRP A 127 18.40 7.56 4.14
CA TRP A 127 17.11 8.18 4.46
C TRP A 127 17.27 9.56 5.12
N GLN A 128 18.24 9.73 6.01
CA GLN A 128 18.55 11.03 6.60
C GLN A 128 19.00 12.02 5.51
N ALA A 129 19.90 11.60 4.62
CA ALA A 129 20.37 12.44 3.52
C ALA A 129 19.24 12.83 2.55
N ILE A 130 18.34 11.90 2.20
CA ILE A 130 17.15 12.18 1.38
C ILE A 130 16.25 13.20 2.09
N THR A 131 16.00 13.01 3.38
CA THR A 131 15.15 13.89 4.19
C THR A 131 15.72 15.31 4.26
N HIS A 132 17.03 15.44 4.51
CA HIS A 132 17.69 16.75 4.54
C HIS A 132 17.63 17.44 3.18
N ARG A 133 17.92 16.72 2.08
CA ARG A 133 17.89 17.29 0.73
C ARG A 133 16.48 17.72 0.30
N LEU A 134 15.45 16.97 0.67
CA LEU A 134 14.05 17.27 0.35
C LEU A 134 13.40 18.25 1.35
N GLY A 135 14.09 18.59 2.43
CA GLY A 135 13.63 19.51 3.48
C GLY A 135 12.91 18.78 4.62
N THR A 136 13.54 18.76 5.81
CA THR A 136 13.02 18.04 6.99
C THR A 136 11.62 18.51 7.41
N ASP A 137 11.37 19.83 7.41
CA ASP A 137 10.07 20.37 7.82
C ASP A 137 8.98 20.07 6.79
N ALA A 138 9.31 20.14 5.49
CA ALA A 138 8.41 19.77 4.42
C ALA A 138 8.03 18.27 4.50
N GLN A 139 9.02 17.41 4.77
CA GLN A 139 8.76 15.98 4.95
C GLN A 139 7.91 15.69 6.19
N ARG A 140 8.17 16.38 7.31
CA ARG A 140 7.35 16.29 8.53
C ARG A 140 5.91 16.72 8.27
N ALA A 141 5.71 17.85 7.58
CA ALA A 141 4.39 18.35 7.23
C ALA A 141 3.64 17.37 6.31
N ALA A 142 4.30 16.88 5.26
CA ALA A 142 3.73 15.87 4.36
C ALA A 142 3.35 14.58 5.10
N TYR A 143 4.21 14.10 6.00
CA TYR A 143 3.93 12.91 6.80
C TYR A 143 2.71 13.12 7.70
N THR A 144 2.65 14.25 8.41
CA THR A 144 1.53 14.61 9.29
C THR A 144 0.21 14.70 8.52
N HIS A 145 0.21 15.38 7.37
CA HIS A 145 -0.94 15.46 6.48
C HIS A 145 -1.38 14.08 5.97
N SER A 146 -0.42 13.21 5.62
CA SER A 146 -0.72 11.85 5.15
C SER A 146 -1.39 10.95 6.19
N LEU A 147 -1.22 11.27 7.48
CA LEU A 147 -1.86 10.61 8.60
C LEU A 147 -3.22 11.24 8.97
N GLY A 148 -3.60 12.35 8.32
CA GLY A 148 -4.78 13.12 8.69
C GLY A 148 -4.65 13.83 10.04
N LEU A 149 -3.43 14.02 10.53
CA LEU A 149 -3.13 14.62 11.85
C LEU A 149 -2.94 16.13 11.76
N GLU A 150 -3.60 16.81 10.83
CA GLU A 150 -3.55 18.27 10.78
C GLU A 150 -3.90 18.83 12.16
N PHE A 151 -3.01 19.65 12.72
CA PHE A 151 -3.33 20.44 13.90
C PHE A 151 -4.54 21.29 13.54
N GLN A 152 -5.71 20.89 14.03
CA GLN A 152 -6.84 21.81 14.14
C GLN A 152 -6.30 22.98 14.97
N SER A 153 -6.02 24.10 14.30
CA SER A 153 -5.83 25.36 15.00
C SER A 153 -7.17 25.69 15.67
N PRO A 154 -7.18 26.09 16.96
CA PRO A 154 -8.41 26.49 17.64
C PRO A 154 -9.13 27.64 16.95
#